data_AF-Q6D1M5-F1
#
_entry.id   AF-Q6D1M5-F1
#
_cell.length_a   1.000
_cell.length_b   1.000
_cell.length_c   1.000
_cell.angle_alpha   90.00
_cell.angle_beta   90.00
_cell.angle_gamma   90.00
#
_symmetry.space_group_name_H-M   'P 1'
#
loop_
_entity.id
_entity.type
_entity.pdbx_description
1 polymer ?
#
loop_
_entity_poly.entity_id
_entity_poly.type
_entity_poly.pdbx_seq_one_letter_code
_entity_poly.pdbx_strand_id
1 'polypeptide(L)'
;MIMIDVNAEIIPSKSLGGITLGDNIGSYEQFFERYVVKYVQDALFSVKYKIPSHYISISVDVRNGEIYKVTAHPGYQGGMQGIYIGDSTEKIPDSFFYDDCDEGYMDKSMDGVIIQTDIDDPLPDELIDAKVGEIAVFLPSVFKF
;
A
#
# COMPACT_ATOMS: atom_id res chain seq x y z
N MET A 1 20.96 -9.27 -4.40
CA MET A 1 19.81 -10.07 -3.92
C MET A 1 18.81 -9.08 -3.37
N ILE A 2 17.62 -8.96 -3.97
CA ILE A 2 16.60 -8.05 -3.47
C ILE A 2 15.93 -8.75 -2.28
N MET A 3 16.07 -8.15 -1.11
CA MET A 3 15.41 -8.58 0.12
C MET A 3 14.39 -7.51 0.45
N ILE A 4 13.14 -7.91 0.69
CA ILE A 4 12.11 -6.98 1.13
C ILE A 4 12.41 -6.57 2.57
N ASP A 5 12.45 -5.27 2.82
CA ASP A 5 12.72 -4.71 4.15
C ASP A 5 11.44 -4.11 4.74
N VAL A 6 10.97 -4.72 5.83
CA VAL A 6 9.77 -4.27 6.54
C VAL A 6 9.98 -2.98 7.33
N ASN A 7 11.23 -2.52 7.48
CA ASN A 7 11.59 -1.27 8.16
C ASN A 7 11.83 -0.11 7.18
N ALA A 8 11.80 -0.38 5.87
CA ALA A 8 12.07 0.64 4.87
C ALA A 8 10.98 1.72 4.88
N GLU A 9 11.38 2.96 4.59
CA GLU A 9 10.43 4.05 4.43
C GLU A 9 9.45 3.78 3.27
N ILE A 10 8.20 4.17 3.47
CA ILE A 10 7.17 4.16 2.44
C ILE A 10 7.27 5.46 1.64
N ILE A 11 7.56 5.34 0.35
CA ILE A 11 7.78 6.50 -0.52
C ILE A 11 6.61 6.60 -1.53
N PRO A 12 5.72 7.60 -1.38
CA PRO A 12 4.60 7.84 -2.29
C PRO A 12 5.00 7.81 -3.76
N SER A 13 4.12 7.27 -4.61
CA SER A 13 4.34 7.14 -6.06
C SER A 13 5.61 6.36 -6.49
N LYS A 14 6.39 5.79 -5.56
CA LYS A 14 7.71 5.24 -5.87
C LYS A 14 7.95 3.83 -5.37
N SER A 15 7.93 3.59 -4.06
CA SER A 15 8.40 2.32 -3.52
C SER A 15 7.95 2.03 -2.09
N LEU A 16 7.87 0.74 -1.76
CA LEU A 16 7.58 0.23 -0.43
C LEU A 16 8.36 -1.07 -0.20
N GLY A 17 9.10 -1.16 0.90
CA GLY A 17 9.81 -2.39 1.28
C GLY A 17 10.86 -2.87 0.30
N GLY A 18 11.43 -1.98 -0.52
CA GLY A 18 12.35 -2.35 -1.60
C GLY A 18 11.68 -2.85 -2.88
N ILE A 19 10.34 -2.81 -2.96
CA ILE A 19 9.58 -2.98 -4.19
C ILE A 19 9.35 -1.60 -4.82
N THR A 20 9.73 -1.44 -6.09
CA THR A 20 9.56 -0.21 -6.85
C THR A 20 8.31 -0.34 -7.72
N LEU A 21 7.51 0.71 -7.76
CA LEU A 21 6.38 0.81 -8.68
C LEU A 21 6.88 0.97 -10.12
N GLY A 22 6.17 0.38 -11.07
CA GLY A 22 6.55 0.36 -12.49
C GLY A 22 7.56 -0.74 -12.86
N ASP A 23 8.22 -1.36 -11.87
CA ASP A 23 9.07 -2.52 -12.12
C ASP A 23 8.20 -3.72 -12.57
N ASN A 24 8.79 -4.57 -13.41
CA ASN A 24 8.18 -5.85 -13.75
C ASN A 24 8.33 -6.81 -12.56
N ILE A 25 7.26 -7.53 -12.22
CA ILE A 25 7.22 -8.51 -11.12
C ILE A 25 8.32 -9.58 -11.22
N GLY A 26 8.75 -9.94 -12.43
CA GLY A 26 9.84 -10.89 -12.67
C GLY A 26 11.19 -10.41 -12.11
N SER A 27 11.38 -9.11 -11.89
CA SER A 27 12.57 -8.57 -11.21
C SER A 27 12.72 -9.07 -9.77
N TYR A 28 11.63 -9.60 -9.21
CA TYR A 28 11.53 -10.12 -7.84
C TYR A 28 11.34 -11.64 -7.80
N GLU A 29 11.50 -12.37 -8.91
CA GLU A 29 11.24 -13.82 -9.01
C GLU A 29 11.82 -14.63 -7.84
N GLN A 30 13.10 -14.44 -7.52
CA GLN A 30 13.78 -15.14 -6.42
C GLN A 30 13.14 -14.91 -5.05
N PHE A 31 12.52 -13.75 -4.84
CA PHE A 31 11.77 -13.47 -3.63
C PHE A 31 10.47 -14.29 -3.61
N PHE A 32 9.72 -14.26 -4.72
CA PHE A 32 8.46 -15.00 -4.86
C PHE A 32 8.64 -16.52 -4.78
N GLU A 33 9.76 -17.07 -5.27
CA GLU A 33 10.07 -18.49 -5.15
C GLU A 33 10.31 -18.94 -3.69
N ARG A 34 10.85 -18.06 -2.86
CA ARG A 34 11.24 -18.38 -1.48
C ARG A 34 10.11 -18.25 -0.47
N TYR A 35 9.18 -17.35 -0.71
CA TYR A 35 8.12 -17.04 0.23
C TYR A 35 6.78 -17.56 -0.26
N VAL A 36 6.01 -18.19 0.63
CA VAL A 36 4.67 -18.66 0.31
C VAL A 36 3.79 -17.45 0.02
N VAL A 37 3.38 -17.32 -1.23
CA VAL A 37 2.53 -16.23 -1.68
C VAL A 37 1.12 -16.75 -1.87
N LYS A 38 0.16 -16.13 -1.17
CA LYS A 38 -1.26 -16.27 -1.53
C LYS A 38 -1.55 -15.23 -2.59
N TYR A 39 -2.18 -15.60 -3.70
CA TYR A 39 -2.60 -14.64 -4.70
C TYR A 39 -4.12 -14.64 -4.85
N VAL A 40 -4.67 -13.48 -5.20
CA VAL A 40 -6.08 -13.33 -5.57
C VAL A 40 -6.15 -12.46 -6.82
N GLN A 41 -6.99 -12.85 -7.77
CA GLN A 41 -7.36 -11.98 -8.87
C GLN A 41 -8.49 -11.08 -8.38
N ASP A 42 -8.21 -9.79 -8.18
CA ASP A 42 -9.16 -8.82 -7.64
C ASP A 42 -9.77 -7.90 -8.72
N ALA A 43 -9.25 -7.94 -9.95
CA ALA A 43 -9.91 -7.41 -11.14
C ALA A 43 -9.53 -8.22 -12.39
N LEU A 44 -10.17 -7.95 -13.53
CA LEU A 44 -9.96 -8.70 -14.77
C LEU A 44 -8.48 -8.82 -15.16
N PHE A 45 -7.70 -7.75 -14.98
CA PHE A 45 -6.28 -7.70 -15.30
C PHE A 45 -5.40 -7.44 -14.07
N SER A 46 -5.92 -7.65 -12.86
CA SER A 46 -5.17 -7.42 -11.63
C SER A 46 -5.05 -8.68 -10.81
N VAL A 47 -3.82 -9.00 -10.42
CA VAL A 47 -3.52 -10.00 -9.40
C VAL A 47 -2.84 -9.33 -8.23
N LYS A 48 -3.36 -9.56 -7.03
CA LYS A 48 -2.78 -9.15 -5.76
C LYS A 48 -2.10 -10.34 -5.09
N TYR A 49 -0.80 -10.23 -4.92
CA TYR A 49 0.05 -11.16 -4.19
C TYR A 49 0.16 -10.72 -2.74
N LYS A 50 -0.26 -11.55 -1.80
CA LYS A 50 -0.15 -11.32 -0.36
C LYS A 50 1.05 -12.06 0.18
N ILE A 51 1.89 -11.36 0.95
CA ILE A 51 3.12 -11.88 1.54
C ILE A 51 3.05 -11.69 3.07
N PRO A 52 2.34 -12.57 3.80
CA PRO A 52 2.09 -12.40 5.23
C PRO A 52 3.37 -12.32 6.08
N SER A 53 4.44 -13.00 5.66
CA SER A 53 5.73 -12.98 6.35
C SER A 53 6.42 -11.62 6.34
N HIS A 54 6.01 -10.71 5.46
CA HIS A 54 6.58 -9.37 5.32
C HIS A 54 5.53 -8.27 5.50
N TYR A 55 4.29 -8.62 5.85
CA TYR A 55 3.22 -7.65 6.07
C TYR A 55 2.98 -6.74 4.87
N ILE A 56 3.11 -7.27 3.64
CA ILE A 56 2.83 -6.51 2.42
C ILE A 56 1.93 -7.27 1.45
N SER A 57 1.29 -6.52 0.56
CA SER A 57 0.73 -7.05 -0.69
C SER A 57 1.19 -6.24 -1.89
N ILE A 58 1.27 -6.92 -3.04
CA ILE A 58 1.76 -6.37 -4.31
C ILE A 58 0.69 -6.63 -5.36
N SER A 59 0.17 -5.57 -5.97
CA SER A 59 -0.78 -5.67 -7.08
C SER A 59 -0.06 -5.48 -8.41
N VAL A 60 -0.35 -6.38 -9.34
CA VAL A 60 0.33 -6.50 -10.64
C VAL A 60 -0.69 -6.50 -11.76
N ASP A 61 -0.40 -5.74 -12.81
CA ASP A 61 -1.12 -5.84 -14.08
C ASP A 61 -0.62 -7.07 -14.84
N VAL A 62 -1.49 -8.06 -15.01
CA VAL A 62 -1.11 -9.34 -15.62
C VAL A 62 -0.81 -9.25 -17.12
N ARG A 63 -1.17 -8.14 -17.78
CA ARG A 63 -0.94 -7.94 -19.22
C ARG A 63 0.52 -7.65 -19.53
N ASN A 64 1.22 -6.96 -18.63
CA ASN A 64 2.59 -6.51 -18.80
C ASN A 64 3.51 -6.88 -17.62
N GLY A 65 2.96 -7.43 -16.53
CA GLY A 65 3.68 -7.76 -15.30
C GLY A 65 4.08 -6.56 -14.46
N GLU A 66 3.53 -5.37 -14.71
CA GLU A 66 3.88 -4.13 -14.03
C GLU A 66 3.31 -4.08 -12.61
N ILE A 67 4.16 -3.80 -11.63
CA ILE A 67 3.73 -3.54 -10.26
C ILE A 67 3.16 -2.13 -10.18
N TYR A 68 1.85 -2.04 -10.00
CA TYR A 68 1.16 -0.74 -9.98
C TYR A 68 0.72 -0.28 -8.59
N LYS A 69 0.68 -1.18 -7.60
CA LYS A 69 0.38 -0.85 -6.20
C LYS A 69 1.11 -1.79 -5.25
N VAL A 70 1.60 -1.26 -4.14
CA VAL A 70 2.14 -2.03 -3.02
C VAL A 70 1.53 -1.49 -1.74
N THR A 71 1.02 -2.39 -0.89
CA THR A 71 0.37 -2.04 0.37
C THR A 71 1.14 -2.63 1.55
N ALA A 72 1.42 -1.81 2.56
CA ALA A 72 1.86 -2.24 3.89
C ALA A 72 0.66 -2.51 4.79
N HIS A 73 0.75 -3.60 5.55
CA HIS A 73 -0.27 -4.11 6.47
C HIS A 73 0.22 -4.10 7.92
N PRO A 74 -0.66 -4.33 8.91
CA PRO A 74 -0.25 -4.44 10.32
C PRO A 74 0.94 -5.38 10.53
N GLY A 75 2.00 -4.83 11.11
CA GLY A 75 3.29 -5.51 11.31
C GLY A 75 4.45 -4.94 10.47
N TYR A 76 4.16 -4.17 9.42
CA TYR A 76 5.18 -3.36 8.74
C TYR A 76 5.70 -2.27 9.70
N GLN A 77 7.02 -2.12 9.79
CA GLN A 77 7.68 -1.25 10.78
C GLN A 77 8.12 0.10 10.21
N GLY A 78 8.30 0.17 8.89
CA GLY A 78 8.52 1.44 8.20
C GLY A 78 7.25 2.30 8.19
N GLY A 79 7.42 3.58 7.86
CA GLY A 79 6.33 4.55 7.80
C GLY A 79 6.49 5.50 6.64
N MET A 80 5.49 6.35 6.42
CA MET A 80 5.52 7.43 5.45
C MET A 80 5.60 8.76 6.20
N GLN A 81 6.68 9.53 6.05
CA GLN A 81 6.81 10.85 6.67
C GLN A 81 6.49 10.88 8.18
N GLY A 82 6.85 9.81 8.90
CA GLY A 82 6.59 9.68 10.34
C GLY A 82 5.20 9.15 10.72
N ILE A 83 4.36 8.76 9.75
CA ILE A 83 3.10 8.06 9.95
C ILE A 83 3.33 6.56 9.82
N TYR A 84 2.98 5.81 10.85
CA TYR A 84 3.16 4.37 10.93
C TYR A 84 1.84 3.63 11.06
N ILE A 85 1.81 2.36 10.67
CA ILE A 85 0.64 1.51 10.89
C ILE A 85 0.40 1.34 12.39
N GLY A 86 -0.85 1.53 12.81
CA GLY A 86 -1.29 1.52 14.20
C GLY A 86 -1.22 2.88 14.90
N ASP A 87 -0.68 3.92 14.25
CA ASP A 87 -0.82 5.29 14.73
C ASP A 87 -2.28 5.75 14.72
N SER A 88 -2.65 6.68 15.60
CA SER A 88 -3.93 7.37 15.51
C SER A 88 -4.02 8.14 14.19
N THR A 89 -5.21 8.15 13.57
CA THR A 89 -5.51 8.95 12.37
C THR A 89 -5.31 10.45 12.60
N GLU A 90 -5.36 10.94 13.84
CA GLU A 90 -5.06 12.34 14.19
C GLU A 90 -3.62 12.77 13.82
N LYS A 91 -2.69 11.82 13.63
CA LYS A 91 -1.34 12.13 13.15
C LYS A 91 -1.28 12.43 11.66
N ILE A 92 -2.30 12.06 10.90
CA ILE A 92 -2.36 12.33 9.46
C ILE A 92 -2.49 13.85 9.28
N PRO A 93 -1.64 14.50 8.46
CA PRO A 93 -1.71 15.94 8.25
C PRO A 93 -3.07 16.40 7.73
N ASP A 94 -3.54 17.57 8.17
CA ASP A 94 -4.80 18.20 7.74
C ASP A 94 -4.90 18.44 6.21
N SER A 95 -3.80 18.33 5.47
CA SER A 95 -3.80 18.38 4.00
C SER A 95 -4.43 17.14 3.36
N PHE A 96 -4.48 16.03 4.10
CA PHE A 96 -5.17 14.83 3.68
C PHE A 96 -6.67 14.95 3.96
N PHE A 97 -7.49 14.60 2.97
CA PHE A 97 -8.93 14.46 3.13
C PHE A 97 -9.28 12.98 3.06
N TYR A 98 -10.29 12.56 3.82
CA TYR A 98 -10.85 11.22 3.72
C TYR A 98 -11.73 11.13 2.47
N ASP A 99 -11.49 10.12 1.64
CA ASP A 99 -12.30 9.79 0.48
C ASP A 99 -13.15 8.54 0.78
N ASP A 100 -14.48 8.72 0.80
CA ASP A 100 -15.41 7.64 1.12
C ASP A 100 -15.49 6.56 0.03
N CYS A 101 -15.09 6.85 -1.21
CA CYS A 101 -15.13 5.87 -2.30
C CYS A 101 -13.94 4.92 -2.26
N ASP A 102 -12.77 5.44 -1.92
CA ASP A 102 -11.53 4.65 -1.77
C ASP A 102 -11.24 4.26 -0.30
N GLU A 103 -12.11 4.67 0.63
CA GLU A 103 -12.08 4.37 2.07
C GLU A 103 -10.72 4.70 2.71
N GLY A 104 -10.22 5.90 2.45
CA GLY A 104 -8.91 6.31 2.96
C GLY A 104 -8.56 7.78 2.78
N TYR A 105 -7.52 8.20 3.51
CA TYR A 105 -6.97 9.55 3.46
C TYR A 105 -6.05 9.73 2.25
N MET A 106 -6.26 10.80 1.50
CA MET A 106 -5.46 11.22 0.34
C MET A 106 -5.14 12.72 0.40
N ASP A 107 -4.02 13.12 -0.19
CA ASP A 107 -3.62 14.54 -0.29
C ASP A 107 -3.49 14.93 -1.77
N LYS A 108 -4.18 16.00 -2.19
CA LYS A 108 -4.16 16.48 -3.58
C LYS A 108 -2.79 16.97 -4.05
N SER A 109 -1.88 17.24 -3.12
CA SER A 109 -0.50 17.65 -3.38
C SER A 109 0.48 16.48 -3.35
N MET A 110 0.02 15.28 -2.98
CA MET A 110 0.84 14.07 -2.85
C MET A 110 0.15 12.89 -3.54
N ASP A 111 0.46 12.70 -4.82
CA ASP A 111 -0.08 11.58 -5.59
C ASP A 111 0.54 10.23 -5.18
N GLY A 112 -0.20 9.16 -5.47
CA GLY A 112 0.32 7.80 -5.40
C GLY A 112 0.49 7.26 -3.99
N VAL A 113 -0.29 7.77 -3.04
CA VAL A 113 -0.45 7.19 -1.71
C VAL A 113 -1.89 7.29 -1.23
N ILE A 114 -2.33 6.28 -0.49
CA ILE A 114 -3.57 6.27 0.28
C ILE A 114 -3.28 5.67 1.65
N ILE A 115 -3.82 6.29 2.70
CA ILE A 115 -3.74 5.80 4.08
C ILE A 115 -5.14 5.33 4.48
N GLN A 116 -5.32 4.02 4.62
CA GLN A 116 -6.61 3.42 4.98
C GLN A 116 -6.68 3.18 6.48
N THR A 117 -7.87 3.24 7.04
CA THR A 117 -8.11 3.04 8.48
C THR A 117 -8.11 1.56 8.85
N ASP A 118 -8.01 1.26 10.15
CA ASP A 118 -8.18 -0.09 10.68
C ASP A 118 -9.66 -0.52 10.82
N ILE A 119 -10.57 0.41 10.55
CA ILE A 119 -12.02 0.21 10.47
C ILE A 119 -12.42 0.09 8.99
N ASP A 120 -13.20 -0.94 8.68
CA ASP A 120 -13.79 -1.24 7.36
C ASP A 120 -15.10 -0.45 7.21
N ASP A 121 -15.27 0.29 6.11
CA ASP A 121 -16.43 1.17 5.85
C ASP A 121 -16.82 2.06 7.06
N PRO A 122 -15.89 2.90 7.58
CA PRO A 122 -16.13 3.67 8.81
C PRO A 122 -17.15 4.78 8.60
N LEU A 123 -18.02 4.97 9.57
CA LEU A 123 -18.83 6.18 9.67
C LEU A 123 -17.94 7.38 10.05
N PRO A 124 -18.33 8.63 9.70
CA PRO A 124 -17.53 9.81 10.02
C PRO A 124 -17.17 9.96 11.50
N ASP A 125 -18.07 9.59 12.41
CA ASP A 125 -17.82 9.67 13.85
C ASP A 125 -16.85 8.57 14.35
N GLU A 126 -16.69 7.48 13.60
CA GLU A 126 -15.76 6.37 13.94
C GLU A 126 -14.32 6.71 13.55
N LEU A 127 -14.11 7.62 12.60
CA LEU A 127 -12.79 8.08 12.18
C LEU A 127 -12.00 8.80 13.30
N ILE A 128 -12.70 9.28 14.33
CA ILE A 128 -12.14 9.97 15.50
C ILE A 128 -11.25 9.02 16.31
N ASP A 129 -11.69 7.78 16.49
CA ASP A 129 -10.99 6.77 17.28
C ASP A 129 -10.19 5.78 16.41
N ALA A 130 -10.20 5.98 15.08
CA ALA A 130 -9.55 5.12 14.13
C ALA A 130 -8.01 5.21 14.20
N LYS A 131 -7.38 4.16 13.68
CA LYS A 131 -5.94 4.10 13.49
C LYS A 131 -5.62 3.92 12.02
N VAL A 132 -4.37 4.21 11.68
CA VAL A 132 -3.78 3.83 10.41
C VAL A 132 -3.76 2.30 10.33
N GLY A 133 -4.59 1.74 9.46
CA GLY A 133 -4.68 0.29 9.23
C GLY A 133 -3.71 -0.18 8.16
N GLU A 134 -3.73 0.49 7.01
CA GLU A 134 -2.88 0.18 5.86
C GLU A 134 -2.33 1.46 5.22
N ILE A 135 -1.14 1.36 4.63
CA ILE A 135 -0.59 2.42 3.79
C ILE A 135 -0.24 1.80 2.45
N ALA A 136 -0.83 2.32 1.38
CA ALA A 136 -0.55 1.83 0.04
C ALA A 136 0.03 2.90 -0.85
N VAL A 137 1.09 2.55 -1.58
CA VAL A 137 1.66 3.38 -2.65
C VAL A 137 1.27 2.82 -3.99
N PHE A 138 0.98 3.68 -4.95
CA PHE A 138 0.51 3.26 -6.27
C PHE A 138 0.95 4.20 -7.39
N LEU A 139 0.95 3.70 -8.63
CA LEU A 139 1.25 4.49 -9.83
C LEU A 139 0.08 5.44 -10.10
N PRO A 140 0.26 6.77 -10.05
CA PRO A 140 -0.83 7.71 -10.31
C PRO A 140 -1.41 7.59 -11.71
N SER A 141 -0.61 7.17 -12.70
CA SER A 141 -1.07 6.96 -14.08
C SER A 141 -2.13 5.86 -14.22
N VAL A 142 -2.20 4.95 -13.25
CA VAL A 142 -3.16 3.83 -13.24
C VAL A 142 -4.48 4.24 -12.58
N PHE A 143 -4.45 5.20 -11.66
CA PHE A 143 -5.61 5.70 -10.92
C PHE A 143 -5.88 7.15 -11.31
N LYS A 144 -6.78 7.37 -12.28
CA LYS A 144 -7.24 8.72 -12.62
C LYS A 144 -8.36 9.10 -11.65
N PHE A 145 -8.04 9.94 -10.68
CA PHE A 145 -9.01 10.68 -9.88
C PHE A 145 -9.58 11.86 -10.68
#